data_AF-A0A820HAP2-F1
#
_entry.id   AF-A0A820HAP2-F1
#
_cell.length_a   1.000
_cell.length_b   1.000
_cell.length_c   1.000
_cell.angle_alpha   90.00
_cell.angle_beta   90.00
_cell.angle_gamma   90.00
#
_symmetry.space_group_name_H-M   'P 1'
#
loop_
_entity.id
_entity.type
_entity.pdbx_description
1 polymer ?
#
loop_
_entity_poly.entity_id
_entity_poly.type
_entity_poly.pdbx_seq_one_letter_code
_entity_poly.pdbx_strand_id
1 'polypeptide(L)'
;MAESSVVLADNVLRICRICFDTNNPKDFISPCLCDGGSAYVHRKCLDEWRAVNKKGRAFKYCEVCQFEYVIEPILDDPVTDKRRLLIFRLLVTRDVTLILLLFQAIIVGLTFL
;
A
#
# COMPACT_ATOMS: atom_id res chain seq x y z
N MET A 1 33.32 5.95 32.80
CA MET A 1 32.70 7.24 32.43
C MET A 1 33.68 7.95 31.51
N ALA A 2 33.65 7.65 30.21
CA ALA A 2 34.42 8.35 29.19
C ALA A 2 33.79 8.02 27.83
N GLU A 3 33.58 9.08 27.03
CA GLU A 3 33.74 9.08 25.58
C GLU A 3 32.82 8.18 24.75
N SER A 4 31.66 8.71 24.38
CA SER A 4 31.08 8.43 23.06
C SER A 4 30.39 9.68 22.52
N SER A 5 31.22 10.69 22.30
CA SER A 5 30.95 12.03 21.79
C SER A 5 30.94 12.08 20.25
N VAL A 6 30.41 11.07 19.55
CA VAL A 6 30.50 10.96 18.07
C VAL A 6 29.14 10.81 17.35
N VAL A 7 28.04 11.39 17.87
CA VAL A 7 26.80 11.48 17.06
C VAL A 7 26.04 12.80 17.27
N LEU A 8 26.73 13.94 17.26
CA LEU A 8 26.08 15.26 17.14
C LEU A 8 26.68 16.03 15.97
N ALA A 9 26.56 15.50 14.76
CA ALA A 9 26.77 16.26 13.53
C ALA A 9 25.84 15.72 12.44
N ASP A 10 24.81 16.51 12.11
CA ASP A 10 24.02 16.47 10.88
C ASP A 10 22.94 15.41 10.64
N ASN A 11 22.30 14.90 11.70
CA ASN A 11 20.92 14.42 11.58
C ASN A 11 20.03 15.20 12.53
N VAL A 12 19.37 16.25 12.03
CA VAL A 12 18.06 16.64 12.55
C VAL A 12 17.26 15.33 12.58
N LEU A 13 17.00 14.77 13.77
CA LEU A 13 16.29 13.51 13.93
C LEU A 13 14.92 13.67 13.28
N ARG A 14 14.81 13.23 12.02
CA ARG A 14 13.56 13.21 11.27
C ARG A 14 12.66 12.25 12.03
N ILE A 15 11.67 12.81 12.71
CA ILE A 15 10.69 12.09 13.50
C ILE A 15 9.38 12.05 12.72
N CYS A 16 8.73 10.90 12.66
CA CYS A 16 7.46 10.80 11.97
C CYS A 16 6.40 11.55 12.77
N ARG A 17 5.71 12.52 12.14
CA ARG A 17 4.68 13.33 12.83
C ARG A 17 3.43 12.54 13.26
N ILE A 18 3.26 11.31 12.77
CA ILE A 18 2.09 10.46 13.03
C ILE A 18 2.36 9.50 14.19
N CYS A 19 3.48 8.76 14.14
CA CYS A 19 3.83 7.75 15.15
C CYS A 19 4.89 8.20 16.14
N PHE A 20 5.45 9.41 15.98
CA PHE A 20 6.47 10.00 16.86
C PHE A 20 7.72 9.13 17.04
N ASP A 21 8.10 8.41 15.98
CA ASP A 21 9.23 7.49 15.97
C ASP A 21 10.20 7.83 14.83
N THR A 22 11.44 7.40 14.97
CA THR A 22 12.56 7.56 14.01
C THR A 22 12.95 6.23 13.35
N ASN A 23 12.27 5.14 13.72
CA ASN A 23 12.48 3.81 13.15
C ASN A 23 12.30 3.78 11.63
N ASN A 24 13.14 3.02 10.92
CA ASN A 24 13.13 2.88 9.46
C ASN A 24 13.37 4.21 8.71
N PRO A 25 14.57 4.81 8.83
CA PRO A 25 14.92 6.08 8.19
C PRO A 25 14.73 6.09 6.66
N LYS A 26 14.73 4.91 6.02
CA LYS A 26 14.53 4.73 4.57
C LYS A 26 13.08 4.93 4.11
N ASP A 27 12.11 4.79 5.01
CA ASP A 27 10.68 4.89 4.71
C ASP A 27 10.12 6.31 4.92
N PHE A 28 10.98 7.26 5.31
CA PHE A 28 10.59 8.66 5.47
C PHE A 28 10.34 9.33 4.12
N ILE A 29 9.18 9.96 4.02
CA ILE A 29 8.75 10.75 2.88
C ILE A 29 8.33 12.14 3.35
N SER A 30 8.41 13.11 2.43
CA SER A 30 7.85 14.45 2.61
C SER A 30 6.75 14.67 1.55
N PRO A 31 5.50 14.27 1.85
CA PRO A 31 4.43 14.23 0.86
C PRO A 31 3.74 15.58 0.66
N CYS A 32 4.11 16.62 1.43
CA CYS A 32 3.43 17.92 1.42
C CYS A 32 4.39 19.05 1.75
N LEU A 33 3.99 20.29 1.49
CA LEU A 33 4.76 21.53 1.75
C LEU A 33 4.81 21.95 3.23
N CYS A 34 4.74 21.01 4.16
CA CYS A 34 4.94 21.33 5.58
C CYS A 34 6.43 21.60 5.83
N ASP A 35 6.75 22.59 6.67
CA ASP A 35 8.13 22.92 7.04
C ASP A 35 8.56 22.24 8.36
N GLY A 36 9.88 22.08 8.53
CA GLY A 36 10.50 21.57 9.74
C GLY A 36 10.20 20.09 10.03
N GLY A 37 10.10 19.73 11.31
CA GLY A 37 9.84 18.35 11.74
C GLY A 37 8.49 17.79 11.29
N SER A 38 7.52 18.66 10.99
CA SER A 38 6.18 18.27 10.53
C SER A 38 6.12 17.87 9.05
N ALA A 39 7.22 18.07 8.32
CA ALA A 39 7.37 17.67 6.92
C ALA A 39 7.51 16.16 6.73
N TYR A 40 7.99 15.45 7.76
CA TYR A 40 8.46 14.07 7.66
C TYR A 40 7.45 13.07 8.23
N VAL A 41 7.12 12.05 7.43
CA VAL A 41 6.25 10.94 7.83
C VAL A 41 6.76 9.63 7.25
N HIS A 42 6.51 8.52 7.92
CA HIS A 42 6.69 7.21 7.29
C HIS A 42 5.64 6.99 6.22
N ARG A 43 6.03 6.36 5.09
CA ARG A 43 5.09 5.95 4.03
C ARG A 43 3.94 5.11 4.59
N LYS A 44 4.24 4.11 5.42
CA LYS A 44 3.21 3.26 6.06
C LYS A 44 2.23 4.04 6.93
N CYS A 45 2.75 4.94 7.77
CA CYS A 45 1.90 5.75 8.64
C CYS A 45 0.98 6.69 7.83
N LEU A 46 1.48 7.27 6.74
CA LEU A 46 0.67 8.09 5.85
C LEU A 46 -0.40 7.27 5.12
N ASP A 47 -0.04 6.08 4.62
CA ASP A 47 -0.98 5.20 3.93
C ASP A 47 -2.10 4.72 4.87
N GLU A 48 -1.76 4.41 6.13
CA GLU A 48 -2.75 4.07 7.18
C GLU A 48 -3.63 5.28 7.52
N TRP A 49 -3.04 6.46 7.72
CA TRP A 49 -3.79 7.70 7.97
C TRP A 49 -4.82 7.97 6.87
N ARG A 50 -4.42 7.80 5.61
CA ARG A 50 -5.30 7.92 4.45
C ARG A 50 -6.35 6.81 4.44
N ALA A 51 -5.97 5.57 4.72
CA ALA A 51 -6.90 4.43 4.73
C ALA A 51 -8.01 4.57 5.79
N VAL A 52 -7.72 5.17 6.95
CA VAL A 52 -8.72 5.49 7.97
C VAL A 52 -9.59 6.67 7.54
N ASN A 53 -9.01 7.69 6.91
CA ASN A 53 -9.72 8.92 6.52
C ASN A 53 -10.27 8.93 5.09
N LYS A 54 -10.69 7.77 4.55
CA LYS A 54 -11.13 7.63 3.14
C LYS A 54 -12.24 8.58 2.69
N LYS A 55 -13.15 8.96 3.58
CA LYS A 55 -14.27 9.88 3.28
C LYS A 55 -13.93 11.34 3.54
N GLY A 56 -12.78 11.63 4.13
CA GLY A 56 -12.35 12.96 4.53
C GLY A 56 -11.39 13.61 3.53
N ARG A 57 -11.22 14.93 3.66
CA ARG A 57 -10.20 15.68 2.89
C ARG A 57 -8.78 15.17 3.17
N ALA A 58 -8.54 14.60 4.35
CA ALA A 58 -7.28 14.03 4.76
C ALA A 58 -6.80 12.81 3.95
N PHE A 59 -7.65 12.24 3.09
CA PHE A 59 -7.22 11.20 2.15
C PHE A 59 -6.27 11.72 1.06
N LYS A 60 -6.53 12.96 0.59
CA LYS A 60 -5.79 13.59 -0.51
C LYS A 60 -4.96 14.79 -0.06
N TYR A 61 -5.41 15.50 0.96
CA TYR A 61 -4.81 16.76 1.39
C TYR A 61 -4.19 16.62 2.77
N CYS A 62 -3.10 17.33 3.00
CA CYS A 62 -2.51 17.49 4.32
C CYS A 62 -3.47 18.27 5.23
N GLU A 63 -3.70 17.80 6.45
CA GLU A 63 -4.59 18.51 7.38
C GLU A 63 -3.98 19.82 7.89
N VAL A 64 -2.65 19.90 7.92
CA VAL A 64 -1.90 21.06 8.42
C VAL A 64 -1.78 22.14 7.36
N CYS A 65 -1.18 21.82 6.20
CA CYS A 65 -0.92 22.81 5.15
C CYS A 65 -1.96 22.80 4.01
N GLN A 66 -2.94 21.89 4.03
CA GLN A 66 -3.98 21.75 2.99
C GLN A 66 -3.46 21.46 1.57
N PHE A 67 -2.16 21.21 1.41
CA PHE A 67 -1.56 20.83 0.14
C PHE A 67 -1.89 19.37 -0.21
N GLU A 68 -2.06 19.08 -1.50
CA GLU A 68 -2.31 17.72 -1.99
C GLU A 68 -1.06 16.84 -1.79
N TYR A 69 -1.25 15.62 -1.29
CA TYR A 69 -0.14 14.72 -1.05
C TYR A 69 0.51 14.28 -2.37
N VAL A 70 1.79 14.60 -2.56
CA VAL A 70 2.62 14.11 -3.66
C VAL A 70 3.26 12.81 -3.22
N ILE A 71 2.67 11.70 -3.66
CA ILE A 71 3.16 10.36 -3.36
C ILE A 71 3.39 9.66 -4.69
N GLU A 72 4.63 9.29 -4.97
CA GLU A 72 4.93 8.47 -6.14
C GLU A 72 4.17 7.14 -6.02
N PRO A 73 3.40 6.72 -7.03
CA PRO A 73 2.85 5.38 -7.02
C PRO A 73 4.02 4.40 -6.93
N ILE A 74 3.92 3.43 -6.03
CA ILE A 74 4.76 2.24 -6.17
C ILE A 74 4.32 1.68 -7.51
N LEU A 75 5.17 1.80 -8.53
CA LEU A 75 4.93 1.14 -9.80
C LEU A 75 4.96 -0.35 -9.49
N ASP A 76 3.78 -0.93 -9.28
CA ASP A 76 3.62 -2.36 -9.18
C ASP A 76 4.27 -2.95 -10.43
N ASP A 77 5.23 -3.87 -10.24
CA ASP A 77 5.96 -4.44 -11.36
C ASP A 77 4.93 -5.12 -12.29
N PRO A 78 4.83 -4.70 -13.57
CA PRO A 78 3.81 -5.20 -14.47
C PRO A 78 3.87 -6.73 -14.65
N VAL A 79 5.00 -7.35 -14.31
CA VAL A 79 5.17 -8.81 -14.30
C VAL A 79 4.36 -9.46 -13.17
N THR A 80 4.35 -8.89 -11.97
CA THR A 80 3.62 -9.46 -10.81
C THR A 80 2.11 -9.40 -10.99
N ASP A 81 1.57 -8.31 -11.54
CA ASP A 81 0.14 -8.15 -11.78
C ASP A 81 -0.39 -9.09 -12.85
N LYS A 82 0.32 -9.17 -13.99
CA LYS A 82 -0.03 -10.11 -15.06
C LYS A 82 -0.04 -11.55 -14.56
N ARG A 83 0.94 -11.93 -13.73
CA ARG A 83 1.00 -13.28 -13.15
C ARG A 83 -0.21 -13.59 -12.26
N ARG A 84 -0.61 -12.65 -11.39
CA ARG A 84 -1.82 -12.81 -10.54
C ARG A 84 -3.09 -12.94 -11.38
N LEU A 85 -3.23 -12.11 -12.42
CA LEU A 85 -4.38 -12.15 -13.34
C LEU A 85 -4.44 -13.45 -14.15
N LEU A 86 -3.31 -13.97 -14.62
CA LEU A 86 -3.24 -15.24 -15.34
C LEU A 86 -3.62 -16.43 -14.45
N ILE A 87 -3.10 -16.47 -13.21
CA ILE A 87 -3.46 -17.52 -12.25
C ILE A 87 -4.96 -17.47 -11.96
N PHE A 88 -5.49 -16.29 -11.66
CA PHE A 88 -6.94 -16.11 -11.43
C PHE A 88 -7.76 -16.55 -12.66
N ARG A 89 -7.39 -16.12 -13.86
CA ARG A 89 -8.05 -16.53 -15.12
C ARG A 89 -8.04 -18.03 -15.30
N LEU A 90 -6.89 -18.69 -15.12
CA LEU A 90 -6.78 -20.14 -15.27
C LEU A 90 -7.64 -20.89 -14.24
N LEU A 91 -7.64 -20.45 -12.98
CA LEU A 91 -8.46 -21.05 -11.93
C LEU A 91 -9.95 -20.92 -12.24
N VAL A 92 -10.40 -19.72 -12.65
CA VAL A 92 -11.81 -19.46 -12.98
C VAL A 92 -12.23 -20.26 -14.21
N THR A 93 -11.44 -20.25 -15.29
CA THR A 93 -11.77 -21.02 -16.49
C THR A 93 -11.86 -22.51 -16.19
N ARG A 94 -10.90 -23.05 -15.43
CA ARG A 94 -10.92 -24.47 -15.02
C ARG A 94 -12.20 -24.81 -14.26
N ASP A 95 -12.52 -24.08 -13.19
CA ASP A 95 -13.69 -24.37 -12.36
C ASP A 95 -14.99 -24.26 -13.16
N VAL A 96 -15.15 -23.23 -14.00
CA VAL A 96 -16.33 -23.07 -14.86
C VAL A 96 -16.46 -24.22 -15.86
N THR A 97 -15.37 -24.63 -16.51
CA THR A 97 -15.41 -25.76 -17.46
C THR A 97 -15.80 -27.08 -16.78
N LEU A 98 -15.30 -27.35 -15.56
CA LEU A 98 -15.67 -28.55 -14.81
C LEU A 98 -17.15 -28.55 -14.42
N ILE A 99 -17.67 -27.42 -13.95
CA ILE A 99 -19.09 -27.28 -13.62
C ILE A 99 -19.97 -27.51 -14.85
N LEU A 100 -19.61 -26.93 -15.99
CA LEU A 100 -20.36 -27.10 -17.24
C LEU A 100 -20.34 -28.56 -17.72
N LEU A 101 -19.19 -29.23 -17.67
CA LEU A 101 -19.08 -30.63 -18.09
C LEU A 101 -19.89 -31.57 -17.19
N LEU A 102 -19.86 -31.35 -15.87
CA LEU A 102 -20.68 -32.12 -14.93
C LEU A 102 -22.18 -31.92 -15.20
N PHE A 103 -22.59 -30.67 -15.43
CA PHE A 103 -23.99 -30.35 -15.74
C PHE A 103 -24.44 -30.99 -17.06
N GLN A 104 -23.59 -30.95 -18.10
CA GLN A 104 -23.85 -31.62 -19.38
C GLN A 104 -23.97 -33.14 -19.21
N ALA A 105 -23.08 -33.77 -18.43
CA ALA A 105 -23.12 -35.21 -18.17
C ALA A 105 -24.41 -35.63 -17.44
N ILE A 106 -24.88 -34.84 -16.47
CA ILE A 106 -26.15 -35.08 -15.77
C ILE A 106 -27.33 -35.00 -16.75
N ILE A 107 -27.39 -33.95 -17.58
CA ILE A 107 -28.47 -33.82 -18.58
C ILE A 107 -28.50 -35.03 -19.50
N VAL A 108 -27.35 -35.42 -20.05
CA VAL A 108 -27.24 -36.58 -20.94
C VAL A 108 -27.70 -37.84 -20.20
N GLY A 109 -27.21 -38.10 -18.99
CA GLY A 109 -27.63 -39.25 -18.18
C GLY A 109 -29.14 -39.30 -17.94
N LEU A 110 -29.77 -38.16 -17.66
CA LEU A 110 -31.24 -38.07 -17.49
C LEU A 110 -32.01 -38.27 -18.79
N THR A 111 -31.45 -37.91 -19.95
CA THR A 111 -32.10 -38.14 -21.25
C THR A 111 -32.02 -39.58 -21.75
N PHE A 112 -31.03 -40.33 -21.29
CA PHE A 112 -30.78 -41.73 -21.69
C PHE A 112 -31.32 -42.77 -20.69
N LEU A 113 -31.93 -42.32 -19.58
CA LEU A 113 -32.59 -43.15 -18.56
C LEU A 113 -34.11 -43.18 -18.81
#